data_AF-A0A383RB77-F1
#
_entry.id   AF-A0A383RB77-F1
#
_cell.length_a   1.000
_cell.length_b   1.000
_cell.length_c   1.000
_cell.angle_alpha   90.00
_cell.angle_beta   90.00
_cell.angle_gamma   90.00
#
_symmetry.space_group_name_H-M   'P 1'
#
loop_
_entity.id
_entity.type
_entity.pdbx_description
1 polymer ?
#
loop_
_entity_poly.entity_id
_entity_poly.type
_entity_poly.pdbx_seq_one_letter_code
_entity_poly.pdbx_strand_id
1 'polypeptide(L)'
;MGYCVTFKLNHLQGSKAIYYYGDCSENYEGAFEIDLPNLRGISGDFLLSEVVKMIKPCLSEHSGQQKANRAFIKIYKHFKDTDEYLTEGGFYS
;
A
#
# COMPACT_ATOMS: atom_id res chain seq x y z
N MET A 1 7.29 21.04 -3.72
CA MET A 1 7.23 20.24 -2.46
C MET A 1 7.00 18.81 -2.86
N GLY A 2 8.00 17.95 -2.66
CA GLY A 2 7.91 16.56 -3.07
C GLY A 2 7.21 15.72 -2.01
N TYR A 3 6.32 14.82 -2.44
CA TYR A 3 5.67 13.88 -1.55
C TYR A 3 6.41 12.56 -1.64
N CYS A 4 7.10 12.19 -0.56
CA CYS A 4 7.90 10.99 -0.51
C CYS A 4 7.16 9.89 0.26
N VAL A 5 6.90 8.76 -0.40
CA VAL A 5 6.31 7.58 0.23
C VAL A 5 7.22 6.40 0.00
N THR A 6 7.54 5.69 1.06
CA THR A 6 8.13 4.36 0.98
C THR A 6 7.17 3.34 1.55
N PHE A 7 7.22 2.14 1.01
CA PHE A 7 6.50 0.99 1.53
C PHE A 7 7.36 -0.26 1.46
N LYS A 8 7.11 -1.17 2.40
CA LYS A 8 7.77 -2.46 2.48
C LYS A 8 6.79 -3.52 2.93
N LEU A 9 6.81 -4.65 2.24
CA LEU A 9 6.09 -5.86 2.64
C LEU A 9 6.72 -6.37 3.94
N ASN A 10 5.91 -6.46 4.98
CA ASN A 10 6.33 -7.00 6.26
C ASN A 10 6.20 -8.53 6.27
N HIS A 11 4.99 -9.02 6.01
CA HIS A 11 4.71 -10.45 5.88
C HIS A 11 3.40 -10.69 5.14
N LEU A 12 3.26 -11.92 4.65
CA LEU A 12 2.02 -12.44 4.09
C LEU A 12 1.28 -13.21 5.19
N GLN A 13 0.00 -12.90 5.37
CA GLN A 13 -0.91 -13.62 6.26
C GLN A 13 -1.93 -14.36 5.40
N GLY A 14 -1.55 -15.54 4.90
CA GLY A 14 -2.34 -16.29 3.92
C GLY A 14 -2.39 -15.56 2.58
N SER A 15 -3.58 -15.19 2.12
CA SER A 15 -3.79 -14.42 0.89
C SER A 15 -3.54 -12.91 1.03
N LYS A 16 -3.46 -12.43 2.28
CA LYS A 16 -3.33 -11.02 2.63
C LYS A 16 -1.87 -10.63 2.77
N ALA A 17 -1.52 -9.46 2.27
CA ALA A 17 -0.20 -8.87 2.43
C ALA A 17 -0.26 -7.69 3.40
N ILE A 18 0.63 -7.67 4.38
CA ILE A 18 0.77 -6.56 5.32
C ILE A 18 1.96 -5.71 4.90
N TYR A 19 1.69 -4.44 4.60
CA TYR A 19 2.67 -3.46 4.22
C TYR A 19 2.85 -2.41 5.31
N TYR A 20 4.11 -2.10 5.55
CA TYR A 20 4.51 -0.90 6.27
C TYR A 20 4.72 0.23 5.28
N TYR A 21 4.27 1.43 5.64
CA TYR A 21 4.40 2.61 4.81
C TYR A 21 4.70 3.85 5.65
N GLY A 22 5.40 4.79 5.04
CA GLY A 22 5.81 6.01 5.73
C GLY A 22 6.44 7.02 4.78
N ASP A 23 7.07 8.03 5.35
CA ASP A 23 7.93 8.94 4.60
C ASP A 23 9.24 8.24 4.22
N CYS A 24 9.93 8.77 3.20
CA CYS A 24 11.23 8.24 2.76
C CYS A 24 12.35 8.32 3.80
N SER A 25 12.06 8.85 5.00
CA SER A 25 13.00 8.90 6.12
C SER A 25 13.09 7.57 6.89
N GLU A 26 12.75 6.43 6.25
CA GLU A 26 12.71 5.06 6.82
C GLU A 26 11.79 4.87 8.03
N ASN A 27 11.10 5.93 8.45
CA ASN A 27 10.09 5.88 9.50
C ASN A 27 8.77 5.36 8.91
N TYR A 28 8.62 4.04 8.94
CA TYR A 28 7.35 3.38 8.64
C TYR A 28 6.33 3.59 9.77
N GLU A 29 5.72 4.77 9.79
CA GLU A 29 4.77 5.16 10.83
C GLU A 29 3.42 4.42 10.71
N GLY A 30 3.05 4.04 9.47
CA GLY A 30 1.78 3.42 9.15
C GLY A 30 1.90 1.96 8.73
N ALA A 31 0.80 1.23 8.88
CA ALA A 31 0.65 -0.14 8.41
C ALA A 31 -0.72 -0.34 7.75
N PHE A 32 -0.75 -1.02 6.61
CA PHE A 32 -1.99 -1.43 5.96
C PHE A 32 -1.94 -2.90 5.52
N GLU A 33 -3.11 -3.51 5.51
CA GLU A 33 -3.37 -4.84 4.95
C GLU A 33 -4.05 -4.69 3.60
N ILE A 34 -3.66 -5.53 2.65
CA ILE A 34 -4.22 -5.62 1.31
C ILE A 34 -4.38 -7.08 0.90
N ASP A 35 -5.52 -7.43 0.33
CA ASP A 35 -5.74 -8.74 -0.29
C ASP A 35 -5.70 -8.63 -1.82
N LEU A 36 -4.48 -8.74 -2.38
CA LEU A 36 -4.21 -8.71 -3.81
C LEU A 36 -4.96 -9.78 -4.64
N PRO A 37 -5.01 -11.05 -4.22
CA PRO A 37 -5.69 -12.07 -5.01
C PRO A 37 -7.20 -11.85 -5.08
N ASN A 38 -7.86 -11.32 -4.04
CA ASN A 38 -9.28 -10.94 -4.15
C ASN A 38 -9.52 -9.76 -5.11
N LEU A 39 -8.52 -8.92 -5.38
CA LEU A 39 -8.64 -7.79 -6.32
C LEU A 39 -8.47 -8.17 -7.79
N ARG A 40 -8.03 -9.39 -8.08
CA ARG A 40 -7.76 -9.85 -9.45
C ARG A 40 -9.04 -9.95 -10.31
N GLY A 41 -10.18 -10.22 -9.68
CA GLY A 41 -11.50 -10.25 -10.34
C GLY A 41 -12.22 -8.91 -10.39
N ILE A 42 -11.65 -7.87 -9.78
CA ILE A 42 -12.31 -6.60 -9.56
C ILE A 42 -11.91 -5.61 -10.66
N SER A 43 -12.75 -5.48 -11.69
CA SER A 43 -12.67 -4.39 -12.69
C SER A 43 -13.55 -3.24 -12.24
N GLY A 44 -12.98 -2.22 -11.62
CA GLY A 44 -13.76 -1.02 -11.29
C GLY A 44 -13.07 -0.06 -10.35
N ASP A 45 -13.61 1.15 -10.33
CA ASP A 45 -13.31 2.26 -9.41
C ASP A 45 -13.77 1.86 -7.99
N PHE A 46 -13.09 0.87 -7.38
CA PHE A 46 -13.35 0.50 -6.00
C PHE A 46 -12.72 1.55 -5.09
N LEU A 47 -13.45 1.93 -4.06
CA LEU A 47 -12.93 2.81 -3.02
C LEU A 47 -11.71 2.11 -2.40
N LEU A 48 -10.53 2.64 -2.68
CA LEU A 48 -9.25 2.16 -2.13
C LEU A 48 -9.32 1.96 -0.62
N SER A 49 -10.14 2.76 0.06
CA SER A 49 -10.42 2.66 1.50
C SER A 49 -11.11 1.36 1.93
N GLU A 50 -11.85 0.68 1.05
CA GLU A 50 -12.47 -0.62 1.32
C GLU A 50 -11.49 -1.79 1.14
N VAL A 51 -10.48 -1.58 0.29
CA VAL A 51 -9.50 -2.59 -0.09
C VAL A 51 -8.26 -2.53 0.79
N VAL A 52 -7.81 -1.31 1.11
CA VAL A 52 -6.67 -1.02 1.95
C VAL A 52 -7.17 -0.90 3.38
N LYS A 53 -7.07 -2.00 4.13
CA LYS A 53 -7.43 -2.00 5.54
C LYS A 53 -6.28 -1.42 6.35
N MET A 54 -6.44 -0.17 6.81
CA MET A 54 -5.44 0.46 7.67
C MET A 54 -5.39 -0.26 9.02
N ILE A 55 -4.27 -0.89 9.32
CA ILE A 55 -3.99 -1.48 10.63
C ILE A 55 -3.53 -0.37 11.58
N LYS A 56 -2.69 0.54 11.08
CA LYS A 56 -2.17 1.67 11.83
C LYS A 56 -2.18 2.92 10.93
N PRO A 57 -3.00 3.92 11.26
CA PRO A 57 -2.98 5.19 10.54
C PRO A 57 -1.65 5.89 10.82
N CYS A 58 -1.10 6.53 9.80
CA CYS A 58 -0.01 7.48 9.96
C CYS A 58 -0.57 8.68 10.75
N LEU A 59 0.13 9.15 11.79
CA LEU A 59 -0.34 10.23 12.70
C LEU A 59 -0.69 11.54 11.97
N SER A 60 -0.20 11.71 10.74
CA SER A 60 -0.70 12.72 9.81
C SER A 60 -2.01 12.27 9.16
N GLU A 61 -3.14 12.36 9.87
CA GLU A 61 -4.47 11.87 9.44
C GLU A 61 -4.91 12.33 8.03
N HIS A 62 -4.49 13.52 7.57
CA HIS A 62 -4.81 13.99 6.21
C HIS A 62 -3.90 13.44 5.10
N SER A 63 -2.74 12.87 5.46
CA SER A 63 -1.75 12.36 4.51
C SER A 63 -1.65 10.83 4.53
N GLY A 64 -1.98 10.17 5.63
CA GLY A 64 -1.85 8.71 5.78
C GLY A 64 -2.61 7.92 4.72
N GLN A 65 -3.88 8.25 4.48
CA GLN A 65 -4.68 7.59 3.43
C GLN A 65 -4.16 7.86 2.02
N GLN A 66 -3.81 9.11 1.72
CA GLN A 66 -3.26 9.45 0.41
C GLN A 66 -1.95 8.71 0.13
N LYS A 67 -1.09 8.57 1.15
CA LYS A 67 0.17 7.83 1.07
C LYS A 67 -0.06 6.33 0.88
N ALA A 68 -0.93 5.73 1.68
CA ALA A 68 -1.30 4.32 1.54
C ALA A 68 -1.91 4.01 0.17
N ASN A 69 -2.77 4.90 -0.35
CA ASN A 69 -3.37 4.77 -1.67
C ASN A 69 -2.32 4.78 -2.79
N ARG A 70 -1.32 5.66 -2.71
CA ARG A 70 -0.22 5.70 -3.70
C ARG A 70 0.64 4.44 -3.66
N ALA A 71 0.97 3.95 -2.46
CA ALA A 71 1.68 2.69 -2.29
C ALA A 71 0.88 1.53 -2.88
N PHE A 72 -0.41 1.43 -2.53
CA PHE A 72 -1.33 0.44 -3.05
C PHE A 72 -1.38 0.41 -4.57
N ILE A 73 -1.56 1.56 -5.24
CA ILE A 73 -1.69 1.60 -6.71
C ILE A 73 -0.45 1.01 -7.37
N LYS A 74 0.73 1.30 -6.82
CA LYS A 74 2.00 0.77 -7.33
C LYS A 74 2.14 -0.73 -7.11
N ILE A 75 1.79 -1.20 -5.91
CA ILE A 75 1.79 -2.63 -5.54
C ILE A 75 0.80 -3.40 -6.44
N TYR A 76 -0.44 -2.92 -6.55
CA TYR A 76 -1.50 -3.55 -7.32
C TYR A 76 -1.15 -3.60 -8.81
N LYS A 77 -0.61 -2.50 -9.37
CA LYS A 77 -0.17 -2.47 -10.77
C LYS A 77 0.95 -3.49 -11.03
N HIS A 78 1.92 -3.60 -10.11
CA HIS A 78 2.98 -4.59 -10.22
C HIS A 78 2.42 -6.02 -10.16
N PHE A 79 1.61 -6.33 -9.14
CA PHE A 79 0.98 -7.64 -8.97
C PHE A 79 0.11 -8.03 -10.18
N LYS A 80 -0.60 -7.09 -10.79
CA LYS A 80 -1.40 -7.34 -11.99
C LYS A 80 -0.53 -7.73 -13.20
N ASP A 81 0.69 -7.21 -13.28
CA ASP A 81 1.60 -7.40 -14.42
C ASP A 81 2.48 -8.65 -14.23
N THR A 82 3.00 -8.88 -13.03
CA THR A 82 3.98 -9.95 -12.73
C THR A 82 3.39 -11.15 -11.99
N ASP A 83 2.20 -11.01 -11.41
CA ASP A 83 1.64 -11.95 -10.43
C ASP A 83 2.47 -12.14 -9.15
N GLU A 84 3.37 -11.20 -8.87
CA GLU A 84 4.26 -11.24 -7.72
C GLU A 84 3.97 -10.10 -6.74
N TYR A 85 4.11 -10.39 -5.44
CA TYR A 85 3.98 -9.39 -4.39
C TYR A 85 5.19 -8.46 -4.42
N LEU A 86 4.95 -7.16 -4.66
CA LEU A 86 6.01 -6.17 -4.65
C LEU A 86 6.56 -5.99 -3.22
N THR A 87 7.74 -6.52 -2.94
CA THR A 87 8.30 -6.58 -1.57
C THR A 87 8.69 -5.22 -1.01
N GLU A 88 9.10 -4.28 -1.84
CA GLU A 88 9.46 -2.93 -1.43
C GLU A 88 9.32 -1.95 -2.59
N GLY A 89 9.16 -0.68 -2.25
CA GLY A 89 9.14 0.37 -3.24
C GLY A 89 8.92 1.73 -2.63
N GLY A 90 8.97 2.74 -3.50
CA GLY A 90 8.67 4.10 -3.10
C GLY A 90 8.09 4.91 -4.24
N PHE A 91 7.46 6.02 -3.88
CA PHE A 91 6.99 7.04 -4.78
C PHE A 91 7.70 8.35 -4.40
N TYR A 92 8.45 8.90 -5.37
CA TYR A 92 9.15 10.17 -5.27
C TYR A 92 8.60 11.05 -6.40
N SER A 93 7.91 12.14 -6.05
CA SER A 93 7.43 13.15 -7.00
C SER A 93 7.50 14.52 -6.39
#